data_AF-A0A9P9S191-F1
#
_entry.id   AF-A0A9P9S191-F1
#
_cell.length_a   1.000
_cell.length_b   1.000
_cell.length_c   1.000
_cell.angle_alpha   90.00
_cell.angle_beta   90.00
_cell.angle_gamma   90.00
#
_symmetry.space_group_name_H-M   'P 1'
#
loop_
_entity.id
_entity.type
_entity.pdbx_description
1 polymer ?
#
loop_
_entity_poly.entity_id
_entity_poly.type
_entity_poly.pdbx_seq_one_letter_code
_entity_poly.pdbx_strand_id
1 'polypeptide(L)'
;MLQLNEDVPLWQKALFHAGYIALWPLIQFVKRSHTKRNLRRGGYIRTRPKPHFLKPRGRGRSLTLTGSSGNKAPTVQAGLLLQLPRELRDIIWREVVAGKVVHWIVVDRKLVGFPCRANDPASLAGSGHLKCWSRVEVENEEIPRIGVLGLVSSCRQIYTETIDLLYTENTFDVLDNDAMLFLPRLLLPQRVNTITSLRFSWRLRSPPSTLPPSHWMQDQRKAAKRNKKSNDYREAWFTTWNNLSRMEGLRKLTLELNILFSRAAEWTVEELDIVKSVTVPGTLNLVLKGGMAQRMIGNVGASNCCVVDGDSVAYTW
;
A
#
# COMPACT_ATOMS: atom_id res chain seq x y z
N MET A 1 26.85 10.80 -0.12
CA MET A 1 27.89 11.78 -0.49
C MET A 1 27.83 11.95 -1.99
N LEU A 2 27.53 13.14 -2.50
CA LEU A 2 27.59 13.43 -3.93
C LEU A 2 29.06 13.68 -4.30
N GLN A 3 29.63 12.83 -5.15
CA GLN A 3 30.97 13.05 -5.72
C GLN A 3 30.91 14.25 -6.65
N LEU A 4 31.38 15.41 -6.18
CA LEU A 4 31.64 16.58 -7.00
C LEU A 4 32.96 16.35 -7.75
N ASN A 5 32.95 16.57 -9.07
CA ASN A 5 34.11 16.49 -9.96
C ASN A 5 35.36 17.14 -9.33
N GLU A 6 36.51 16.49 -9.54
CA GLU A 6 37.78 16.85 -8.89
C GLU A 6 38.28 18.26 -9.26
N ASP A 7 37.81 18.85 -10.36
CA ASP A 7 38.30 20.14 -10.89
C ASP A 7 37.68 21.42 -10.28
N VAL A 8 36.83 21.32 -9.26
CA VAL A 8 36.18 22.51 -8.66
C VAL A 8 37.03 23.11 -7.53
N PRO A 9 37.37 24.42 -7.56
CA PRO A 9 38.16 25.09 -6.52
C PRO A 9 37.57 24.92 -5.10
N LEU A 10 38.45 24.73 -4.11
CA LEU A 10 38.09 24.48 -2.71
C LEU A 10 37.13 25.53 -2.12
N TRP A 11 37.28 26.81 -2.49
CA TRP A 11 36.41 27.89 -1.99
C TRP A 11 34.97 27.80 -2.54
N GLN A 12 34.78 27.29 -3.76
CA GLN A 12 33.45 27.03 -4.32
C GLN A 12 32.80 25.82 -3.66
N LYS A 13 33.56 24.74 -3.39
CA LYS A 13 33.08 23.60 -2.60
C LYS A 13 32.66 24.03 -1.19
N ALA A 14 33.43 24.92 -0.55
CA ALA A 14 33.14 25.47 0.77
C ALA A 14 31.87 26.35 0.78
N LEU A 15 31.70 27.24 -0.22
CA LEU A 15 30.48 28.05 -0.37
C LEU A 15 29.23 27.19 -0.61
N PHE A 16 29.35 26.12 -1.41
CA PHE A 16 28.24 25.20 -1.66
C PHE A 16 27.81 24.46 -0.39
N HIS A 17 28.78 23.98 0.40
CA HIS A 17 28.50 23.36 1.71
C HIS A 17 27.93 24.36 2.71
N ALA A 18 28.47 25.59 2.77
CA ALA A 18 27.94 26.64 3.64
C ALA A 18 26.50 27.01 3.28
N GLY A 19 26.18 27.13 1.98
CA GLY A 19 24.82 27.37 1.49
C GLY A 19 23.86 26.21 1.81
N TYR A 20 24.31 24.96 1.67
CA TYR A 20 23.51 23.79 2.04
C TYR A 20 23.23 23.73 3.54
N ILE A 21 24.23 24.01 4.39
CA ILE A 21 24.09 24.06 5.85
C ILE A 21 23.14 25.19 6.27
N ALA A 22 23.25 26.37 5.64
CA ALA A 22 22.37 27.51 5.93
C ALA A 22 20.91 27.25 5.51
N LEU A 23 20.68 26.50 4.42
CA LEU A 23 19.34 26.14 3.94
C LEU A 23 18.77 24.88 4.62
N TRP A 24 19.59 24.08 5.29
CA TRP A 24 19.18 22.84 5.95
C TRP A 24 18.02 23.02 6.95
N PRO A 25 17.97 24.06 7.81
CA PRO A 25 16.83 24.28 8.71
C PRO A 25 15.52 24.56 7.95
N LEU A 26 15.59 25.29 6.83
CA LEU A 26 14.43 25.60 5.99
C LEU A 26 13.95 24.35 5.24
N ILE A 27 14.88 23.56 4.70
CA ILE A 27 14.60 22.25 4.09
C ILE A 27 13.96 21.31 5.11
N GLN A 28 14.51 21.24 6.33
CA GLN A 28 13.95 20.45 7.42
C GLN A 28 12.57 20.97 7.86
N PHE A 29 12.35 22.28 7.88
CA PHE A 29 11.06 22.88 8.19
C PHE A 29 10.00 22.54 7.12
N VAL A 30 10.35 22.68 5.82
CA VAL A 30 9.49 22.30 4.70
C VAL A 30 9.21 20.81 4.70
N LYS A 31 10.22 19.95 4.89
CA LYS A 31 10.07 18.49 5.05
C LYS A 31 9.16 18.15 6.22
N ARG A 32 9.41 18.71 7.41
CA ARG A 32 8.57 18.52 8.61
C ARG A 32 7.15 19.02 8.39
N SER A 33 6.94 20.07 7.60
CA SER A 33 5.61 20.57 7.22
C SER A 33 4.88 19.63 6.25
N HIS A 34 5.59 19.02 5.30
CA HIS A 34 5.06 18.03 4.35
C HIS A 34 4.70 16.73 5.07
N THR A 35 5.60 16.21 5.90
CA THR A 35 5.37 15.02 6.74
C THR A 35 4.20 15.28 7.70
N LYS A 36 4.14 16.46 8.36
CA LYS A 36 2.99 16.85 9.17
C LYS A 36 1.70 16.99 8.35
N ARG A 37 1.72 17.50 7.12
CA ARG A 37 0.53 17.57 6.24
C ARG A 37 0.01 16.19 5.84
N ASN A 38 0.92 15.25 5.55
CA ASN A 38 0.60 13.87 5.21
C ASN A 38 0.06 13.09 6.43
N LEU A 39 0.59 13.35 7.62
CA LEU A 39 0.09 12.83 8.90
C LEU A 39 -1.27 13.44 9.30
N ARG A 40 -1.52 14.71 8.94
CA ARG A 40 -2.75 15.46 9.30
C ARG A 40 -3.99 15.10 8.47
N ARG A 41 -4.00 14.04 7.67
CA ARG A 41 -5.19 13.64 6.88
C ARG A 41 -5.54 12.15 6.99
N GLY A 42 -5.21 11.48 8.09
CA GLY A 42 -5.67 10.12 8.36
C GLY A 42 -7.19 10.00 8.19
N GLY A 43 -7.63 9.05 7.36
CA GLY A 43 -9.03 8.78 7.02
C GLY A 43 -9.62 9.61 5.87
N TYR A 44 -8.99 10.69 5.42
CA TYR A 44 -9.57 11.54 4.36
C TYR A 44 -8.95 11.28 2.99
N ILE A 45 -9.79 11.28 1.96
CA ILE A 45 -9.42 11.16 0.54
C ILE A 45 -8.33 12.18 0.19
N ARG A 46 -7.15 11.71 -0.25
CA ARG A 46 -6.02 12.56 -0.65
C ARG A 46 -6.01 12.82 -2.16
N THR A 47 -6.42 11.83 -2.94
CA THR A 47 -6.39 11.80 -4.40
C THR A 47 -7.67 12.41 -4.96
N ARG A 48 -7.62 13.72 -5.18
CA ARG A 48 -8.60 14.42 -6.01
C ARG A 48 -7.91 15.00 -7.24
N PRO A 49 -8.46 14.80 -8.45
CA PRO A 49 -9.67 14.02 -8.75
C PRO A 49 -9.49 12.51 -8.52
N LYS A 50 -10.61 11.78 -8.34
CA LYS A 50 -10.60 10.31 -8.13
C LYS A 50 -9.85 9.62 -9.29
N PRO A 51 -9.19 8.47 -9.07
CA PRO A 51 -8.62 7.68 -10.17
C PRO A 51 -9.65 7.33 -11.23
N HIS A 52 -9.19 7.30 -12.49
CA HIS A 52 -10.00 6.81 -13.60
C HIS A 52 -10.11 5.29 -13.49
N PHE A 53 -11.26 4.74 -13.87
CA PHE A 53 -11.39 3.30 -14.03
C PHE A 53 -10.41 2.82 -15.10
N LEU A 54 -9.69 1.74 -14.79
CA LEU A 54 -8.94 1.02 -15.80
C LEU A 54 -9.91 0.57 -16.90
N LYS A 55 -9.73 1.10 -18.11
CA LYS A 55 -10.49 0.62 -19.27
C LYS A 55 -10.03 -0.82 -19.54
N PRO A 56 -10.95 -1.79 -19.69
CA PRO A 56 -10.58 -3.09 -20.24
C PRO A 56 -9.88 -2.84 -21.57
N ARG A 57 -8.62 -3.28 -21.69
CA ARG A 57 -7.94 -3.22 -22.98
C ARG A 57 -8.74 -4.15 -23.90
N GLY A 58 -9.41 -3.59 -24.91
CA GLY A 58 -10.04 -4.40 -25.95
C GLY A 58 -9.02 -5.43 -26.43
N ARG A 59 -9.40 -6.70 -26.49
CA ARG A 59 -8.52 -7.83 -26.84
C ARG A 59 -7.90 -7.59 -28.23
N GLY A 60 -6.81 -6.85 -28.27
CA GLY A 60 -5.98 -6.66 -29.44
C GLY A 60 -5.18 -7.93 -29.67
N ARG A 61 -5.78 -8.84 -30.45
CA ARG A 61 -5.29 -10.13 -30.94
C ARG A 61 -5.43 -11.31 -29.96
N SER A 62 -6.42 -12.15 -30.28
CA SER A 62 -6.53 -13.52 -29.80
C SER A 62 -5.25 -14.30 -30.13
N LEU A 63 -4.78 -15.14 -29.23
CA LEU A 63 -3.76 -16.14 -29.52
C LEU A 63 -4.42 -17.25 -30.32
N THR A 64 -4.41 -17.13 -31.64
CA THR A 64 -4.55 -18.31 -32.48
C THR A 64 -3.24 -19.09 -32.37
N LEU A 65 -3.13 -19.96 -31.36
CA LEU A 65 -2.15 -21.05 -31.37
C LEU A 65 -2.64 -22.11 -32.38
N THR A 66 -2.78 -21.74 -33.66
CA THR A 66 -2.92 -22.73 -34.73
C THR A 66 -1.54 -23.25 -35.02
N GLY A 67 -1.26 -24.47 -34.55
CA GLY A 67 -0.24 -25.28 -35.17
C GLY A 67 -0.62 -25.49 -36.63
N SER A 68 0.25 -25.07 -37.55
CA SER A 68 0.63 -25.79 -38.77
C SER A 68 1.31 -24.85 -39.76
N SER A 69 2.49 -25.30 -40.20
CA SER A 69 3.09 -25.16 -41.53
C SER A 69 3.40 -23.77 -42.11
N GLY A 70 4.68 -23.58 -42.43
CA GLY A 70 5.10 -22.92 -43.67
C GLY A 70 5.12 -21.39 -43.66
N ASN A 71 6.14 -20.79 -43.03
CA ASN A 71 7.03 -19.80 -43.65
C ASN A 71 7.99 -19.24 -42.59
N LYS A 72 9.28 -19.16 -42.96
CA LYS A 72 10.38 -18.72 -42.09
C LYS A 72 10.14 -17.28 -41.61
N ALA A 73 9.57 -17.13 -40.42
CA ALA A 73 9.60 -15.89 -39.67
C ALA A 73 11.06 -15.55 -39.33
N PRO A 74 11.46 -14.26 -39.32
CA PRO A 74 12.78 -13.88 -38.84
C PRO A 74 12.94 -14.42 -37.43
N THR A 75 14.00 -15.20 -37.23
CA THR A 75 14.32 -15.85 -35.95
C THR A 75 14.64 -14.75 -34.95
N VAL A 76 13.62 -14.24 -34.27
CA VAL A 76 13.81 -13.51 -33.02
C VAL A 76 14.38 -14.56 -32.08
N GLN A 77 15.71 -14.59 -31.94
CA GLN A 77 16.37 -15.44 -30.97
C GLN A 77 15.76 -15.11 -29.62
N ALA A 78 14.87 -15.99 -29.15
CA ALA A 78 14.35 -15.91 -27.81
C ALA A 78 15.58 -15.94 -26.89
N GLY A 79 15.70 -14.95 -26.01
CA GLY A 79 16.84 -14.88 -25.08
C GLY A 79 16.99 -16.22 -24.34
N LEU A 80 18.22 -16.58 -23.98
CA LEU A 80 18.58 -17.89 -23.40
C LEU A 80 17.61 -18.36 -22.29
N LEU A 81 17.13 -17.41 -21.47
CA LEU A 81 16.13 -17.63 -20.42
C LEU A 81 14.80 -18.25 -20.92
N LEU A 82 14.32 -17.82 -22.08
CA LEU A 82 13.06 -18.30 -22.68
C LEU A 82 13.23 -19.64 -23.43
N GLN A 83 14.46 -20.10 -23.62
CA GLN A 83 14.76 -21.41 -24.19
C GLN A 83 14.76 -22.53 -23.13
N LEU A 84 14.82 -22.17 -21.85
CA LEU A 84 14.72 -23.12 -20.74
C LEU A 84 13.34 -23.79 -20.73
N PRO A 85 13.23 -25.07 -20.36
CA PRO A 85 11.96 -25.74 -20.07
C PRO A 85 11.09 -24.94 -19.08
N ARG A 86 9.76 -25.10 -19.19
CA ARG A 86 8.79 -24.32 -18.40
C ARG A 86 9.04 -24.46 -16.90
N GLU A 87 9.42 -25.64 -16.46
CA GLU A 87 9.66 -25.99 -15.07
C GLU A 87 10.83 -25.19 -14.49
N LEU A 88 11.93 -25.07 -15.24
CA LEU A 88 13.09 -24.27 -14.83
C LEU A 88 12.75 -22.78 -14.82
N ARG A 89 11.95 -22.31 -15.79
CA ARG A 89 11.47 -20.93 -15.78
C ARG A 89 10.59 -20.65 -14.57
N ASP A 90 9.70 -21.56 -14.18
CA ASP A 90 8.85 -21.39 -13.00
C ASP A 90 9.66 -21.31 -11.69
N ILE A 91 10.76 -22.08 -11.58
CA ILE A 91 11.70 -21.95 -10.45
C ILE A 91 12.32 -20.54 -10.43
N ILE A 92 12.82 -20.08 -11.57
CA ILE A 92 13.41 -18.74 -11.69
C ILE A 92 12.36 -17.66 -11.39
N TRP A 93 11.14 -17.80 -11.90
CA TRP A 93 10.04 -16.86 -11.69
C TRP A 93 9.63 -16.75 -10.23
N ARG A 94 9.51 -17.86 -9.51
CA ARG A 94 9.22 -17.80 -8.07
C ARG A 94 10.32 -17.04 -7.32
N GLU A 95 11.59 -17.28 -7.63
CA GLU A 95 12.70 -16.57 -7.00
C GLU A 95 12.64 -15.05 -7.26
N VAL A 96 12.46 -14.64 -8.52
CA VAL A 96 12.54 -13.22 -8.88
C VAL A 96 11.22 -12.46 -8.69
N VAL A 97 10.06 -13.12 -8.70
CA VAL A 97 8.73 -12.47 -8.66
C VAL A 97 7.99 -12.69 -7.34
N ALA A 98 8.08 -13.88 -6.75
CA ALA A 98 7.29 -14.26 -5.58
C ALA A 98 8.00 -13.97 -4.25
N GLY A 99 7.30 -14.20 -3.13
CA GLY A 99 7.84 -14.18 -1.77
C GLY A 99 8.20 -12.80 -1.23
N LYS A 100 7.79 -11.72 -1.91
CA LYS A 100 8.16 -10.34 -1.56
C LYS A 100 7.04 -9.66 -0.78
N VAL A 101 7.44 -8.71 0.06
CA VAL A 101 6.53 -7.68 0.58
C VAL A 101 6.55 -6.49 -0.39
N VAL A 102 5.40 -6.12 -0.93
CA VAL A 102 5.27 -5.04 -1.91
C VAL A 102 4.47 -3.90 -1.30
N HIS A 103 5.08 -2.74 -1.15
CA HIS A 103 4.40 -1.55 -0.64
C HIS A 103 3.62 -0.86 -1.75
N TRP A 104 2.37 -0.52 -1.48
CA TRP A 104 1.51 0.20 -2.44
C TRP A 104 1.25 1.64 -2.04
N ILE A 105 1.29 2.50 -3.06
CA ILE A 105 0.96 3.92 -2.98
C ILE A 105 0.17 4.37 -4.20
N VAL A 106 -0.61 5.44 -4.04
CA VAL A 106 -1.21 6.14 -5.17
C VAL A 106 -0.39 7.38 -5.51
N VAL A 107 0.22 7.39 -6.69
CA VAL A 107 0.95 8.54 -7.25
C VAL A 107 0.27 8.93 -8.55
N ASP A 108 -0.07 10.20 -8.71
CA ASP A 108 -0.73 10.73 -9.89
C ASP A 108 -1.94 9.91 -10.36
N ARG A 109 -2.74 9.43 -9.40
CA ARG A 109 -3.95 8.62 -9.60
C ARG A 109 -3.69 7.22 -10.16
N LYS A 110 -2.46 6.71 -10.06
CA LYS A 110 -2.06 5.35 -10.44
C LYS A 110 -1.53 4.60 -9.21
N LEU A 111 -1.81 3.31 -9.16
CA LEU A 111 -1.22 2.44 -8.16
C LEU A 111 0.23 2.14 -8.56
N VAL A 112 1.14 2.48 -7.68
CA VAL A 112 2.57 2.18 -7.80
C VAL A 112 2.93 1.26 -6.66
N GLY A 113 3.69 0.21 -6.98
CA GLY A 113 4.30 -0.62 -5.96
C GLY A 113 5.80 -0.44 -5.90
N PHE A 114 6.43 -0.96 -4.85
CA PHE A 114 7.88 -1.17 -4.76
C PHE A 114 8.16 -2.27 -3.71
N PRO A 115 9.21 -3.09 -3.90
CA PRO A 115 9.55 -4.12 -2.93
C PRO A 115 10.06 -3.49 -1.62
N CYS A 116 9.75 -4.14 -0.51
CA CYS A 116 10.33 -3.82 0.79
C CYS A 116 11.84 -4.06 0.76
N ARG A 117 12.61 -3.13 1.35
CA ARG A 117 14.07 -3.22 1.50
C ARG A 117 14.51 -3.50 2.94
N ALA A 118 13.58 -3.78 3.86
CA ALA A 118 13.98 -4.15 5.21
C ALA A 118 14.67 -5.52 5.17
N ASN A 119 15.93 -5.55 5.61
CA ASN A 119 16.75 -6.77 5.65
C ASN A 119 16.27 -7.79 6.71
N ASP A 120 15.43 -7.35 7.65
CA ASP A 120 14.85 -8.22 8.67
C ASP A 120 13.44 -7.70 9.07
N PRO A 121 12.37 -8.49 8.90
CA PRO A 121 11.04 -8.18 9.41
C PRO A 121 10.99 -7.98 10.94
N ALA A 122 11.90 -8.62 11.70
CA ALA A 122 11.95 -8.54 13.16
C ALA A 122 12.64 -7.27 13.69
N SER A 123 13.57 -6.69 12.92
CA SER A 123 14.16 -5.36 13.22
C SER A 123 13.15 -4.19 13.25
N LEU A 124 11.89 -4.45 12.90
CA LEU A 124 10.74 -3.54 13.03
C LEU A 124 10.13 -3.52 14.44
N ALA A 125 10.59 -4.41 15.34
CA ALA A 125 10.06 -4.61 16.69
C ALA A 125 10.35 -3.46 17.69
N GLY A 126 11.11 -2.42 17.31
CA GLY A 126 11.41 -1.29 18.19
C GLY A 126 10.34 -0.19 18.25
N SER A 127 9.33 -0.22 17.39
CA SER A 127 8.19 0.71 17.49
C SER A 127 6.91 0.07 16.92
N GLY A 128 6.20 -0.70 17.74
CA GLY A 128 5.11 -1.61 17.34
C GLY A 128 4.13 -1.06 16.30
N HIS A 129 4.37 -1.32 15.03
CA HIS A 129 3.52 -0.89 13.92
C HIS A 129 3.79 -1.80 12.72
N LEU A 130 2.84 -1.90 11.78
CA LEU A 130 3.10 -2.26 10.38
C LEU A 130 4.01 -1.22 9.73
N LYS A 131 5.22 -1.03 10.26
CA LYS A 131 6.21 -0.06 9.81
C LYS A 131 7.23 -0.80 8.99
N CYS A 132 7.01 -0.90 7.68
CA CYS A 132 8.13 -0.59 6.80
C CYS A 132 7.64 0.17 5.57
N TRP A 133 8.09 1.41 5.40
CA TRP A 133 8.83 1.82 4.22
C TRP A 133 10.21 2.09 4.80
N SER A 134 11.30 1.48 4.38
CA SER A 134 12.61 1.69 5.01
C SER A 134 12.98 3.18 4.97
N ARG A 135 12.70 3.90 6.07
CA ARG A 135 12.77 5.35 6.31
C ARG A 135 11.86 6.20 5.39
N VAL A 136 11.18 7.20 5.95
CA VAL A 136 10.52 8.31 5.20
C VAL A 136 11.56 9.23 4.49
N GLU A 137 12.74 8.72 4.19
CA GLU A 137 13.83 9.41 3.51
C GLU A 137 14.42 8.48 2.47
N VAL A 138 13.84 8.48 1.27
CA VAL A 138 14.68 8.41 0.08
C VAL A 138 15.04 9.86 -0.22
N GLU A 139 16.15 10.29 0.37
CA GLU A 139 16.84 11.50 -0.05
C GLU A 139 17.15 11.35 -1.53
N ASN A 140 16.50 12.13 -2.40
CA ASN A 140 16.94 12.40 -3.78
C ASN A 140 17.21 11.20 -4.72
N GLU A 141 17.02 9.95 -4.32
CA GLU A 141 17.09 8.80 -5.22
C GLU A 141 15.69 8.51 -5.79
N GLU A 142 15.64 8.28 -7.10
CA GLU A 142 14.43 7.84 -7.77
C GLU A 142 13.88 6.61 -7.03
N ILE A 143 12.61 6.65 -6.61
CA ILE A 143 11.95 5.50 -6.00
C ILE A 143 12.13 4.35 -7.01
N PRO A 144 12.88 3.29 -6.68
CA PRO A 144 13.06 2.18 -7.59
C PRO A 144 11.66 1.60 -7.84
N ARG A 145 11.18 1.76 -9.07
CA ARG A 145 9.98 1.06 -9.53
C ARG A 145 10.21 -0.41 -9.25
N ILE A 146 9.14 -1.16 -8.93
CA ILE A 146 9.23 -2.62 -8.74
C ILE A 146 10.19 -3.18 -9.79
N GLY A 147 11.39 -3.63 -9.37
CA GLY A 147 12.39 -4.20 -10.29
C GLY A 147 11.83 -5.40 -11.05
N VAL A 148 10.79 -6.02 -10.48
CA VAL A 148 9.98 -7.08 -11.05
C VAL A 148 9.01 -6.59 -12.14
N LEU A 149 8.44 -5.38 -12.08
CA LEU A 149 7.55 -4.89 -13.15
C LEU A 149 8.30 -4.65 -14.45
N GLY A 150 9.57 -4.26 -14.39
CA GLY A 150 10.44 -4.21 -15.58
C GLY A 150 10.53 -5.57 -16.26
N LEU A 151 10.78 -6.62 -15.47
CA LEU A 151 10.81 -8.00 -15.94
C LEU A 151 9.43 -8.46 -16.47
N VAL A 152 8.37 -8.29 -15.68
CA VAL A 152 6.99 -8.70 -16.02
C VAL A 152 6.47 -7.98 -17.27
N SER A 153 6.93 -6.75 -17.53
CA SER A 153 6.53 -5.96 -18.71
C SER A 153 7.47 -6.10 -19.91
N SER A 154 8.56 -6.86 -19.80
CA SER A 154 9.57 -7.00 -20.85
C SER A 154 9.03 -7.71 -22.10
N CYS A 155 8.29 -8.81 -21.93
CA CYS A 155 7.66 -9.52 -23.04
C CYS A 155 6.36 -10.23 -22.62
N ARG A 156 5.56 -10.62 -23.62
CA ARG A 156 4.25 -11.27 -23.38
C ARG A 156 4.37 -12.60 -22.66
N GLN A 157 5.39 -13.40 -22.98
CA GLN A 157 5.59 -14.71 -22.37
C GLN A 157 5.89 -14.57 -20.88
N ILE A 158 6.86 -13.73 -20.51
CA ILE A 158 7.18 -13.46 -19.10
C ILE A 158 5.94 -12.91 -18.39
N TYR A 159 5.22 -11.96 -18.99
CA TYR A 159 3.97 -11.47 -18.41
C TYR A 159 2.99 -12.59 -18.10
N THR A 160 2.68 -13.47 -19.06
CA THR A 160 1.72 -14.56 -18.84
C THR A 160 2.20 -15.61 -17.84
N GLU A 161 3.51 -15.85 -17.76
CA GLU A 161 4.09 -16.84 -16.84
C GLU A 161 4.18 -16.31 -15.40
N THR A 162 4.31 -14.99 -15.20
CA THR A 162 4.65 -14.41 -13.89
C THR A 162 3.54 -13.57 -13.24
N ILE A 163 2.57 -13.09 -14.01
CA ILE A 163 1.59 -12.12 -13.49
C ILE A 163 0.71 -12.70 -12.39
N ASP A 164 0.41 -13.99 -12.42
CA ASP A 164 -0.37 -14.63 -11.36
C ASP A 164 0.48 -14.77 -10.09
N LEU A 165 1.73 -15.26 -10.21
CA LEU A 165 2.70 -15.31 -9.11
C LEU A 165 2.86 -13.95 -8.41
N LEU A 166 2.87 -12.86 -9.19
CA LEU A 166 2.99 -11.51 -8.65
C LEU A 166 1.88 -11.19 -7.65
N TYR A 167 0.63 -11.60 -7.89
CA TYR A 167 -0.49 -11.29 -7.01
C TYR A 167 -0.79 -12.40 -5.99
N THR A 168 -0.47 -13.67 -6.30
CA THR A 168 -0.81 -14.80 -5.43
C THR A 168 0.24 -15.12 -4.38
N GLU A 169 1.52 -14.85 -4.64
CA GLU A 169 2.64 -15.28 -3.78
C GLU A 169 3.39 -14.12 -3.11
N ASN A 170 2.84 -12.91 -3.18
CA ASN A 170 3.40 -11.74 -2.51
C ASN A 170 2.45 -11.23 -1.42
N THR A 171 3.03 -10.56 -0.42
CA THR A 171 2.25 -9.81 0.56
C THR A 171 2.22 -8.34 0.17
N PHE A 172 1.02 -7.80 -0.05
CA PHE A 172 0.87 -6.37 -0.33
C PHE A 172 0.71 -5.60 0.97
N ASP A 173 1.50 -4.56 1.15
CA ASP A 173 1.48 -3.73 2.35
C ASP A 173 1.07 -2.29 2.00
N VAL A 174 0.00 -1.82 2.63
CA VAL A 174 -0.69 -0.59 2.27
C VAL A 174 -0.75 0.33 3.48
N LEU A 175 -0.26 1.55 3.32
CA LEU A 175 -0.35 2.61 4.34
C LEU A 175 -1.30 3.74 3.93
N ASP A 176 -1.64 3.80 2.63
CA ASP A 176 -2.47 4.84 2.06
C ASP A 176 -3.91 4.34 1.91
N ASN A 177 -4.85 4.95 2.64
CA ASN A 177 -6.26 4.58 2.56
C ASN A 177 -6.80 4.71 1.12
N ASP A 178 -6.29 5.67 0.35
CA ASP A 178 -6.71 5.88 -1.04
C ASP A 178 -6.47 4.65 -1.94
N ALA A 179 -5.38 3.90 -1.71
CA ALA A 179 -5.10 2.69 -2.46
C ALA A 179 -6.18 1.63 -2.23
N MET A 180 -6.62 1.45 -0.98
CA MET A 180 -7.69 0.51 -0.64
C MET A 180 -9.08 1.03 -1.04
N LEU A 181 -9.34 2.33 -0.86
CA LEU A 181 -10.60 2.98 -1.20
C LEU A 181 -10.88 2.93 -2.70
N PHE A 182 -9.86 3.13 -3.53
CA PHE A 182 -9.97 3.13 -4.98
C PHE A 182 -9.42 1.87 -5.63
N LEU A 183 -9.18 0.80 -4.87
CA LEU A 183 -8.61 -0.45 -5.38
C LEU A 183 -9.33 -0.97 -6.64
N PRO A 184 -10.68 -1.01 -6.73
CA PRO A 184 -11.40 -1.47 -7.93
C PRO A 184 -11.23 -0.56 -9.15
N ARG A 185 -10.76 0.68 -8.96
CA ARG A 185 -10.42 1.60 -10.05
C ARG A 185 -8.96 1.49 -10.47
N LEU A 186 -8.11 1.05 -9.55
CA LEU A 186 -6.66 1.05 -9.66
C LEU A 186 -6.10 -0.28 -10.18
N LEU A 187 -6.83 -1.38 -9.98
CA LEU A 187 -6.49 -2.72 -10.47
C LEU A 187 -7.69 -3.36 -11.16
N LEU A 188 -7.40 -4.26 -12.11
CA LEU A 188 -8.44 -5.05 -12.76
C LEU A 188 -9.07 -6.02 -11.75
N PRO A 189 -10.39 -6.29 -11.82
CA PRO A 189 -11.06 -7.20 -10.90
C PRO A 189 -10.38 -8.57 -10.80
N GLN A 190 -9.92 -9.12 -11.93
CA GLN A 190 -9.20 -10.40 -11.95
C GLN A 190 -7.92 -10.36 -11.09
N ARG A 191 -7.22 -9.22 -11.05
CA ARG A 191 -5.99 -9.04 -10.26
C ARG A 191 -6.28 -8.82 -8.79
N VAL A 192 -7.36 -8.09 -8.49
CA VAL A 192 -7.81 -7.91 -7.11
C VAL A 192 -8.18 -9.25 -6.49
N ASN A 193 -8.89 -10.10 -7.24
CA ASN A 193 -9.35 -11.40 -6.76
C ASN A 193 -8.26 -12.49 -6.73
N THR A 194 -7.06 -12.22 -7.23
CA THR A 194 -5.89 -13.13 -7.06
C THR A 194 -5.03 -12.81 -5.85
N ILE A 195 -5.25 -11.67 -5.19
CA ILE A 195 -4.47 -11.27 -4.02
C ILE A 195 -4.79 -12.18 -2.83
N THR A 196 -3.79 -12.85 -2.30
CA THR A 196 -3.95 -13.80 -1.18
C THR A 196 -3.54 -13.20 0.18
N SER A 197 -2.58 -12.28 0.20
CA SER A 197 -2.00 -11.73 1.43
C SER A 197 -1.94 -10.20 1.40
N LEU A 198 -2.63 -9.57 2.36
CA LEU A 198 -2.71 -8.11 2.47
C LEU A 198 -2.43 -7.66 3.92
N ARG A 199 -1.55 -6.66 4.05
CA ARG A 199 -1.37 -5.87 5.26
C ARG A 199 -1.86 -4.45 4.98
N PHE A 200 -2.70 -3.92 5.85
CA PHE A 200 -3.24 -2.59 5.69
C PHE A 200 -3.16 -1.84 7.02
N SER A 201 -2.42 -0.74 7.03
CA SER A 201 -2.32 0.15 8.18
C SER A 201 -3.16 1.40 7.95
N TRP A 202 -4.21 1.56 8.75
CA TRP A 202 -5.18 2.61 8.58
C TRP A 202 -5.15 3.60 9.73
N ARG A 203 -4.68 4.83 9.44
CA ARG A 203 -4.73 5.93 10.40
C ARG A 203 -6.12 6.53 10.49
N LEU A 204 -6.70 6.45 11.68
CA LEU A 204 -8.06 6.88 11.97
C LEU A 204 -8.06 7.94 13.06
N ARG A 205 -8.96 8.90 12.93
CA ARG A 205 -9.08 10.00 13.90
C ARG A 205 -10.18 9.79 14.90
N SER A 206 -11.31 9.30 14.44
CA SER A 206 -12.53 9.17 15.22
C SER A 206 -13.38 8.05 14.67
N PRO A 207 -14.27 7.47 15.48
CA PRO A 207 -15.29 6.58 14.96
C PRO A 207 -16.11 7.24 13.83
N PRO A 208 -16.63 6.46 12.87
CA PRO A 208 -17.49 6.99 11.80
C PRO A 208 -18.83 7.51 12.33
N SER A 209 -19.32 7.05 13.50
CA SER A 209 -20.52 7.62 14.12
C SER A 209 -20.32 9.02 14.70
N THR A 210 -19.08 9.48 14.91
CA THR A 210 -18.84 10.73 15.63
C THR A 210 -19.42 11.94 14.91
N LEU A 211 -20.31 12.65 15.60
CA LEU A 211 -20.91 13.88 15.11
C LEU A 211 -19.94 15.07 15.27
N PRO A 212 -20.00 16.06 14.35
CA PRO A 212 -19.28 17.32 14.53
C PRO A 212 -19.82 18.06 15.79
N PRO A 213 -18.95 18.53 16.70
CA PRO A 213 -19.32 19.40 17.82
C PRO A 213 -20.24 20.55 17.43
N SER A 214 -21.30 20.75 18.23
CA SER A 214 -22.33 21.78 18.02
C SER A 214 -21.76 23.21 17.95
N HIS A 215 -20.76 23.54 18.79
CA HIS A 215 -20.14 24.88 18.78
C HIS A 215 -19.41 25.21 17.45
N TRP A 216 -19.14 24.22 16.59
CA TRP A 216 -18.57 24.43 15.27
C TRP A 216 -19.60 24.89 14.22
N MET A 217 -20.88 24.99 14.60
CA MET A 217 -21.98 25.42 13.74
C MET A 217 -22.19 26.93 13.68
N GLN A 218 -21.43 27.72 14.46
CA GLN A 218 -21.56 29.19 14.50
C GLN A 218 -21.22 29.86 13.15
N ASP A 219 -20.36 29.25 12.33
CA ASP A 219 -20.04 29.70 10.96
C ASP A 219 -20.54 28.65 9.95
N GLN A 220 -21.63 28.98 9.24
CA GLN A 220 -22.28 28.07 8.29
C GLN A 220 -21.34 27.56 7.18
N ARG A 221 -20.40 28.38 6.70
CA ARG A 221 -19.45 27.99 5.64
C ARG A 221 -18.44 26.99 6.18
N LYS A 222 -17.89 27.25 7.37
CA LYS A 222 -16.98 26.31 8.05
C LYS A 222 -17.70 25.01 8.44
N ALA A 223 -18.95 25.10 8.88
CA ALA A 223 -19.80 23.96 9.22
C ALA A 223 -20.04 23.08 7.99
N ALA A 224 -20.48 23.65 6.86
CA ALA A 224 -20.70 22.92 5.61
C ALA A 224 -19.43 22.18 5.12
N LYS A 225 -18.27 22.84 5.19
CA LYS A 225 -16.98 22.24 4.82
C LYS A 225 -16.60 21.06 5.74
N ARG A 226 -16.87 21.18 7.04
CA ARG A 226 -16.60 20.12 8.03
C ARG A 226 -17.57 18.95 7.89
N ASN A 227 -18.85 19.23 7.66
CA ASN A 227 -19.87 18.21 7.40
C ASN A 227 -19.53 17.40 6.16
N LYS A 228 -19.20 18.08 5.04
CA LYS A 228 -18.72 17.41 3.82
C LYS A 228 -17.53 16.51 4.09
N LYS A 229 -16.55 17.01 4.84
CA LYS A 229 -15.35 16.26 5.22
C LYS A 229 -15.69 15.04 6.09
N SER A 230 -16.63 15.15 7.02
CA SER A 230 -17.10 14.04 7.85
C SER A 230 -17.82 12.98 7.01
N ASN A 231 -18.68 13.41 6.09
CA ASN A 231 -19.37 12.52 5.16
C ASN A 231 -18.38 11.79 4.24
N ASP A 232 -17.40 12.50 3.68
CA ASP A 232 -16.33 11.91 2.86
C ASP A 232 -15.54 10.84 3.65
N TYR A 233 -15.32 11.05 4.96
CA TYR A 233 -14.67 10.08 5.84
C TYR A 233 -15.52 8.84 6.09
N ARG A 234 -16.82 9.02 6.39
CA ARG A 234 -17.77 7.92 6.58
C ARG A 234 -17.91 7.10 5.30
N GLU A 235 -18.05 7.75 4.15
CA GLU A 235 -18.08 7.08 2.84
C GLU A 235 -16.80 6.26 2.62
N ALA A 236 -15.63 6.85 2.91
CA ALA A 236 -14.35 6.15 2.78
C ALA A 236 -14.26 4.94 3.72
N TRP A 237 -14.78 5.06 4.95
CA TRP A 237 -14.84 3.98 5.92
C TRP A 237 -15.60 2.76 5.35
N PHE A 238 -16.88 2.94 5.03
CA PHE A 238 -17.72 1.85 4.52
C PHE A 238 -17.25 1.31 3.17
N THR A 239 -16.79 2.19 2.27
CA THR A 239 -16.31 1.76 0.95
C THR A 239 -15.04 0.90 1.05
N THR A 240 -14.12 1.26 1.94
CA THR A 240 -12.88 0.48 2.14
C THR A 240 -13.19 -0.92 2.67
N TRP A 241 -14.08 -1.04 3.67
CA TRP A 241 -14.53 -2.33 4.19
C TRP A 241 -15.26 -3.16 3.14
N ASN A 242 -16.15 -2.54 2.35
CA ASN A 242 -16.83 -3.22 1.24
C ASN A 242 -15.87 -3.64 0.11
N ASN A 243 -14.77 -2.92 -0.12
CA ASN A 243 -13.75 -3.37 -1.07
C ASN A 243 -13.02 -4.60 -0.55
N LEU A 244 -12.65 -4.61 0.74
CA LEU A 244 -11.99 -5.76 1.39
C LEU A 244 -12.88 -7.01 1.37
N SER A 245 -14.17 -6.88 1.66
CA SER A 245 -15.10 -8.02 1.68
C SER A 245 -15.31 -8.67 0.30
N ARG A 246 -15.07 -7.93 -0.78
CA ARG A 246 -15.19 -8.42 -2.17
C ARG A 246 -13.92 -9.07 -2.73
N MET A 247 -12.83 -9.10 -1.97
CA MET A 247 -11.58 -9.72 -2.42
C MET A 247 -11.64 -11.24 -2.27
N GLU A 248 -12.16 -11.93 -3.29
CA GLU A 248 -12.41 -13.39 -3.29
C GLU A 248 -11.14 -14.26 -3.06
N GLY A 249 -9.99 -13.75 -3.48
CA GLY A 249 -8.70 -14.44 -3.32
C GLY A 249 -8.06 -14.28 -1.95
N LEU A 250 -8.56 -13.38 -1.11
CA LEU A 250 -7.88 -13.01 0.12
C LEU A 250 -7.89 -14.20 1.09
N ARG A 251 -6.73 -14.54 1.64
CA ARG A 251 -6.55 -15.65 2.61
C ARG A 251 -6.03 -15.15 3.93
N LYS A 252 -5.06 -14.23 3.90
CA LYS A 252 -4.45 -13.61 5.09
C LYS A 252 -4.63 -12.09 5.02
N LEU A 253 -5.36 -11.53 5.99
CA LEU A 253 -5.52 -10.10 6.17
C LEU A 253 -4.93 -9.68 7.53
N THR A 254 -4.08 -8.68 7.54
CA THR A 254 -3.65 -8.00 8.77
C THR A 254 -4.00 -6.53 8.66
N LEU A 255 -4.89 -6.07 9.54
CA LEU A 255 -5.40 -4.70 9.55
C LEU A 255 -4.98 -4.01 10.84
N GLU A 256 -4.13 -2.99 10.75
CA GLU A 256 -3.75 -2.16 11.90
C GLU A 256 -4.58 -0.88 11.91
N LEU A 257 -5.42 -0.71 12.94
CA LEU A 257 -6.16 0.54 13.14
C LEU A 257 -5.33 1.48 14.01
N ASN A 258 -4.63 2.39 13.35
CA ASN A 258 -3.82 3.43 14.00
C ASN A 258 -4.71 4.59 14.43
N ILE A 259 -5.36 4.42 15.57
CA ILE A 259 -6.25 5.41 16.18
C ILE A 259 -5.41 6.40 17.02
N LEU A 260 -5.75 7.68 16.94
CA LEU A 260 -5.15 8.69 17.81
C LEU A 260 -5.46 8.35 19.28
N PHE A 261 -4.41 8.17 20.10
CA PHE A 261 -4.54 7.76 21.51
C PHE A 261 -5.59 8.56 22.28
N SER A 262 -5.64 9.89 22.07
CA SER A 262 -6.60 10.79 22.73
C SER A 262 -8.07 10.51 22.42
N ARG A 263 -8.37 9.67 21.43
CA ARG A 263 -9.74 9.35 20.96
C ARG A 263 -10.02 7.85 20.98
N ALA A 264 -9.10 7.03 21.48
CA ALA A 264 -9.29 5.58 21.59
C ALA A 264 -10.49 5.21 22.47
N ALA A 265 -10.78 6.02 23.49
CA ALA A 265 -11.93 5.84 24.37
C ALA A 265 -13.29 5.94 23.63
N GLU A 266 -13.35 6.67 22.51
CA GLU A 266 -14.58 6.87 21.72
C GLU A 266 -14.95 5.65 20.88
N TRP A 267 -14.03 4.72 20.64
CA TRP A 267 -14.28 3.53 19.82
C TRP A 267 -14.96 2.45 20.64
N THR A 268 -16.15 2.04 20.18
CA THR A 268 -16.95 0.96 20.75
C THR A 268 -16.78 -0.34 19.95
N VAL A 269 -17.24 -1.46 20.52
CA VAL A 269 -17.25 -2.76 19.83
C VAL A 269 -18.15 -2.69 18.59
N GLU A 270 -19.29 -2.01 18.69
CA GLU A 270 -20.25 -1.82 17.58
C GLU A 270 -19.61 -1.14 16.36
N GLU A 271 -18.69 -0.21 16.57
CA GLU A 271 -17.98 0.46 15.47
C GLU A 271 -17.03 -0.49 14.71
N LEU A 272 -16.61 -1.57 15.36
CA LEU A 272 -15.77 -2.61 14.79
C LEU A 272 -16.57 -3.82 14.31
N ASP A 273 -17.88 -3.88 14.53
CA ASP A 273 -18.73 -4.97 14.02
C ASP A 273 -18.73 -5.05 12.50
N ILE A 274 -18.40 -3.94 11.81
CA ILE A 274 -18.19 -3.95 10.36
C ILE A 274 -17.12 -4.95 9.91
N VAL A 275 -16.19 -5.36 10.79
CA VAL A 275 -15.20 -6.41 10.53
C VAL A 275 -15.89 -7.72 10.14
N LYS A 276 -17.08 -8.00 10.68
CA LYS A 276 -17.89 -9.19 10.36
C LYS A 276 -18.28 -9.26 8.88
N SER A 277 -18.25 -8.14 8.15
CA SER A 277 -18.48 -8.13 6.70
C SER A 277 -17.35 -8.75 5.88
N VAL A 278 -16.15 -8.92 6.45
CA VAL A 278 -14.98 -9.48 5.78
C VAL A 278 -14.80 -10.94 6.17
N THR A 279 -15.55 -11.82 5.52
CA THR A 279 -15.62 -13.26 5.84
C THR A 279 -14.67 -14.13 5.00
N VAL A 280 -14.21 -13.63 3.85
CA VAL A 280 -13.40 -14.37 2.89
C VAL A 280 -12.05 -14.86 3.44
N PRO A 281 -11.21 -14.03 4.10
CA PRO A 281 -9.92 -14.51 4.58
C PRO A 281 -10.09 -15.53 5.70
N GLY A 282 -9.34 -16.64 5.61
CA GLY A 282 -9.27 -17.65 6.67
C GLY A 282 -8.60 -17.12 7.95
N THR A 283 -7.78 -16.07 7.83
CA THR A 283 -7.18 -15.37 8.98
C THR A 283 -7.26 -13.86 8.80
N LEU A 284 -7.95 -13.19 9.71
CA LEU A 284 -8.02 -11.73 9.82
C LEU A 284 -7.44 -11.31 11.17
N ASN A 285 -6.28 -10.66 11.16
CA ASN A 285 -5.67 -10.09 12.36
C ASN A 285 -6.03 -8.60 12.45
N LEU A 286 -6.81 -8.23 13.47
CA LEU A 286 -7.13 -6.83 13.77
C LEU A 286 -6.16 -6.32 14.84
N VAL A 287 -5.17 -5.54 14.43
CA VAL A 287 -4.15 -4.99 15.32
C VAL A 287 -4.63 -3.65 15.88
N LEU A 288 -4.79 -3.60 17.20
CA LEU A 288 -5.16 -2.42 18.00
C LEU A 288 -4.04 -2.13 19.01
N LYS A 289 -4.03 -0.96 19.64
CA LYS A 289 -2.99 -0.58 20.63
C LYS A 289 -3.55 -0.36 22.03
N GLY A 290 -2.74 -0.67 23.03
CA GLY A 290 -2.95 -0.39 24.44
C GLY A 290 -4.31 -0.84 24.97
N GLY A 291 -4.92 -0.03 25.85
CA GLY A 291 -6.19 -0.34 26.48
C GLY A 291 -7.38 -0.53 25.51
N MET A 292 -7.26 -0.09 24.25
CA MET A 292 -8.28 -0.42 23.24
C MET A 292 -8.21 -1.88 22.82
N ALA A 293 -7.02 -2.44 22.59
CA ALA A 293 -6.88 -3.85 22.25
C ALA A 293 -7.49 -4.72 23.35
N GLN A 294 -7.13 -4.45 24.60
CA GLN A 294 -7.62 -5.17 25.78
C GLN A 294 -9.16 -5.14 25.89
N ARG A 295 -9.81 -4.01 25.60
CA ARG A 295 -11.28 -3.91 25.60
C ARG A 295 -11.95 -4.67 24.45
N MET A 296 -11.26 -4.84 23.33
CA MET A 296 -11.83 -5.42 22.12
C MET A 296 -11.55 -6.93 21.97
N ILE A 297 -10.48 -7.43 22.61
CA ILE A 297 -10.16 -8.87 22.64
C ILE A 297 -11.35 -9.65 23.22
N GLY A 298 -11.79 -10.68 22.49
CA GLY A 298 -12.94 -11.51 22.85
C GLY A 298 -14.32 -10.87 22.59
N ASN A 299 -14.39 -9.57 22.31
CA ASN A 299 -15.66 -8.86 22.12
C ASN A 299 -16.00 -8.60 20.65
N VAL A 300 -15.01 -8.58 19.75
CA VAL A 300 -15.25 -8.46 18.29
C VAL A 300 -15.75 -9.82 17.77
N GLY A 301 -17.06 -9.94 17.54
CA GLY A 301 -17.73 -11.21 17.21
C GLY A 301 -17.56 -11.72 15.78
N ALA A 302 -16.41 -11.53 15.13
CA ALA A 302 -16.13 -12.09 13.80
C ALA A 302 -15.33 -13.40 13.94
N SER A 303 -15.85 -14.50 13.40
CA SER A 303 -15.30 -15.86 13.62
C SER A 303 -13.89 -16.07 13.04
N ASN A 304 -13.54 -15.34 11.99
CA ASN A 304 -12.22 -15.36 11.35
C ASN A 304 -11.29 -14.23 11.84
N CYS A 305 -11.75 -13.43 12.81
CA CYS A 305 -11.03 -12.27 13.34
C CYS A 305 -10.33 -12.59 14.66
N CYS A 306 -9.03 -12.32 14.72
CA CYS A 306 -8.26 -12.28 15.95
C CYS A 306 -7.86 -10.83 16.25
N VAL A 307 -8.30 -10.31 17.39
CA VAL A 307 -7.82 -9.00 17.87
C VAL A 307 -6.46 -9.20 18.52
N VAL A 308 -5.47 -8.47 18.05
CA VAL A 308 -4.09 -8.57 18.51
C VAL A 308 -3.68 -7.23 19.13
N ASP A 309 -3.10 -7.29 20.33
CA ASP A 309 -2.52 -6.10 20.96
C ASP A 309 -1.15 -5.82 20.35
N GLY A 310 -1.09 -4.75 19.55
CA GLY A 310 0.10 -4.30 18.83
C GLY A 310 1.27 -3.89 19.72
N ASP A 311 1.06 -3.68 21.02
CA ASP A 311 2.14 -3.44 21.99
C ASP A 311 2.73 -4.76 22.53
N SER A 312 1.99 -5.87 22.43
CA SER A 312 2.37 -7.20 22.91
C SER A 312 3.00 -8.10 21.83
N VAL A 313 2.93 -7.70 20.56
CA VAL A 313 3.47 -8.49 19.45
C VAL A 313 4.99 -8.38 19.43
N ALA A 314 5.66 -9.31 20.11
CA ALA A 314 6.94 -9.79 19.61
C ALA A 314 6.63 -10.44 18.26
N TYR A 315 7.08 -9.83 17.17
CA TYR A 315 6.85 -10.29 15.81
C TYR A 315 7.56 -11.64 15.56
N THR A 316 7.02 -12.72 16.08
CA THR A 316 7.37 -14.09 15.68
C THR A 316 6.56 -14.42 14.43
N TRP A 317 7.15 -14.23 13.26
CA TRP A 317 6.59 -14.57 11.95
C TRP A 317 7.27 -15.81 11.39
#